data_AF-A0A9W7BSG1-F1
#
_entry.id   AF-A0A9W7BSG1-F1
#
_cell.length_a   1.000
_cell.length_b   1.000
_cell.length_c   1.000
_cell.angle_alpha   90.00
_cell.angle_beta   90.00
_cell.angle_gamma   90.00
#
_symmetry.space_group_name_H-M   'P 1'
#
loop_
_entity.id
_entity.type
_entity.pdbx_description
1 polymer ?
#
loop_
_entity_poly.entity_id
_entity_poly.type
_entity_poly.pdbx_seq_one_letter_code
_entity_poly.pdbx_strand_id
1 'polypeptide(L)'
;MSSHLERVSNDLLRQWQDSDDADDELLDAQKLRAVALHAASVLPSPLPSPVPGSPITFTHRKPTSLELGYLYKWLHLDELSHPPPNPAPYYSRAVLTGALQHVHETPCSVPCLRSPFHLCTRLFCSYRSDMGDFPVSFVVLKEDGYSIDAIGTYSSFRGTGAAKSLVEYCINLAVERSDEEYYEIDSLISSILFWRKLGFEVVPAREIVKSKLKELEYHRPMRKIIKKK
;
A
#
# COMPACT_ATOMS: atom_id res chain seq x y z
N MET A 1 -51.64 10.23 -24.48
CA MET A 1 -51.35 11.25 -23.46
C MET A 1 -50.75 10.60 -22.20
N SER A 2 -49.61 9.90 -22.33
CA SER A 2 -49.00 9.10 -21.22
C SER A 2 -47.51 9.40 -21.00
N SER A 3 -46.97 10.48 -21.59
CA SER A 3 -45.52 10.72 -21.58
C SER A 3 -45.02 11.52 -20.38
N HIS A 4 -45.90 12.24 -19.68
CA HIS A 4 -45.49 13.08 -18.55
C HIS A 4 -45.48 12.32 -17.22
N LEU A 5 -46.46 11.45 -17.00
CA LEU A 5 -46.54 10.60 -15.80
C LEU A 5 -45.43 9.55 -15.77
N GLU A 6 -45.10 8.94 -16.91
CA GLU A 6 -43.98 7.99 -17.01
C GLU A 6 -42.62 8.65 -16.76
N ARG A 7 -42.43 9.91 -17.19
CA ARG A 7 -41.20 10.67 -16.90
C ARG A 7 -41.06 10.98 -15.42
N VAL A 8 -42.12 11.48 -14.79
CA VAL A 8 -42.12 11.79 -13.35
C VAL A 8 -41.93 10.52 -12.51
N SER A 9 -42.52 9.41 -12.92
CA SER A 9 -42.35 8.11 -12.25
C SER A 9 -40.92 7.57 -12.36
N ASN A 10 -40.27 7.71 -13.53
CA ASN A 10 -38.89 7.26 -13.71
C ASN A 10 -37.87 8.16 -13.00
N ASP A 11 -38.13 9.47 -12.93
CA ASP A 11 -37.28 10.41 -12.19
C ASP A 11 -37.37 10.16 -10.67
N LEU A 12 -38.55 9.82 -10.15
CA LEU A 12 -38.73 9.43 -8.74
C LEU A 12 -38.04 8.09 -8.42
N LEU A 13 -38.17 7.08 -9.28
CA LEU A 13 -37.48 5.79 -9.10
C LEU A 13 -35.96 5.93 -9.13
N ARG A 14 -35.42 6.80 -9.98
CA ARG A 14 -33.98 7.14 -9.98
C ARG A 14 -33.55 7.84 -8.71
N GLN A 15 -34.31 8.84 -8.24
CA GLN A 15 -34.00 9.52 -6.98
C GLN A 15 -34.01 8.59 -5.76
N TRP A 16 -34.83 7.54 -5.78
CA TRP A 16 -34.90 6.56 -4.69
C TRP A 16 -33.75 5.54 -4.77
N GLN A 17 -33.32 5.13 -5.96
CA GLN A 17 -32.11 4.32 -6.13
C GLN A 17 -30.85 5.10 -5.73
N ASP A 18 -30.75 6.36 -6.12
CA ASP A 18 -29.63 7.23 -5.76
C ASP A 18 -29.58 7.50 -4.23
N SER A 19 -30.70 7.43 -3.51
CA SER A 19 -30.74 7.58 -2.05
C SER A 19 -30.35 6.30 -1.32
N ASP A 20 -30.80 5.14 -1.79
CA ASP A 20 -30.46 3.84 -1.17
C ASP A 20 -28.96 3.55 -1.34
N ASP A 21 -28.38 3.83 -2.50
CA ASP A 21 -26.94 3.70 -2.75
C ASP A 21 -26.10 4.64 -1.85
N ALA A 22 -26.61 5.85 -1.59
CA ALA A 22 -25.94 6.83 -0.73
C ALA A 22 -26.02 6.46 0.76
N ASP A 23 -27.14 5.88 1.20
CA ASP A 23 -27.33 5.43 2.58
C ASP A 23 -26.49 4.18 2.90
N ASP A 24 -26.33 3.27 1.94
CA ASP A 24 -25.42 2.12 2.05
C ASP A 24 -23.95 2.57 2.11
N GLU A 25 -23.55 3.55 1.29
CA GLU A 25 -22.21 4.15 1.32
C GLU A 25 -21.93 4.82 2.68
N LEU A 26 -22.92 5.51 3.26
CA LEU A 26 -22.82 6.14 4.56
C LEU A 26 -22.72 5.12 5.71
N LEU A 27 -23.52 4.05 5.65
CA LEU A 27 -23.54 2.99 6.66
C LEU A 27 -22.20 2.25 6.70
N ASP A 28 -21.62 1.95 5.55
CA ASP A 28 -20.33 1.29 5.48
C ASP A 28 -19.17 2.22 5.85
N ALA A 29 -19.22 3.51 5.52
CA ALA A 29 -18.30 4.51 6.04
C ALA A 29 -18.36 4.60 7.58
N GLN A 30 -19.55 4.43 8.18
CA GLN A 30 -19.72 4.36 9.63
C GLN A 30 -19.15 3.07 10.22
N LYS A 31 -19.32 1.91 9.57
CA LYS A 31 -18.68 0.64 9.97
C LYS A 31 -17.16 0.74 9.89
N LEU A 32 -16.61 1.34 8.84
CA LEU A 32 -15.18 1.63 8.70
C LEU A 32 -14.68 2.53 9.82
N ARG A 33 -15.44 3.59 10.13
CA ARG A 33 -15.12 4.46 11.26
C ARG A 33 -15.17 3.71 12.58
N ALA A 34 -16.11 2.79 12.77
CA ALA A 34 -16.22 1.96 13.97
C ALA A 34 -15.07 0.93 14.08
N VAL A 35 -14.69 0.26 13.00
CA VAL A 35 -13.54 -0.66 12.95
C VAL A 35 -12.23 0.10 13.14
N ALA A 36 -12.08 1.26 12.49
CA ALA A 36 -10.92 2.13 12.66
C ALA A 36 -10.85 2.73 14.07
N LEU A 37 -11.98 3.04 14.71
CA LEU A 37 -12.05 3.49 16.11
C LEU A 37 -11.78 2.35 17.11
N HIS A 38 -12.25 1.13 16.83
CA HIS A 38 -11.94 -0.05 17.63
C HIS A 38 -10.46 -0.43 17.52
N ALA A 39 -9.88 -0.31 16.32
CA ALA A 39 -8.44 -0.42 16.09
C ALA A 39 -7.64 0.75 16.70
N ALA A 40 -8.28 1.93 16.88
CA ALA A 40 -7.64 3.13 17.39
C ALA A 40 -7.37 3.13 18.90
N SER A 41 -7.92 2.21 19.70
CA SER A 41 -7.60 2.14 21.13
C SER A 41 -6.30 1.39 21.43
N VAL A 42 -5.70 0.70 20.44
CA VAL A 42 -4.49 -0.12 20.63
C VAL A 42 -3.55 -0.01 19.43
N LEU A 43 -3.04 1.19 19.12
CA LEU A 43 -1.77 1.22 18.39
C LEU A 43 -0.69 0.79 19.38
N PRO A 44 0.03 -0.33 19.12
CA PRO A 44 1.07 -0.76 20.02
C PRO A 44 2.12 0.35 20.11
N SER A 45 2.37 0.83 21.32
CA SER A 45 3.59 1.59 21.59
C SER A 45 4.78 0.74 21.17
N PRO A 46 5.89 1.34 20.67
CA PRO A 46 7.08 0.57 20.35
C PRO A 46 7.43 -0.28 21.57
N LEU A 47 7.33 -1.60 21.39
CA LEU A 47 7.68 -2.55 22.44
C LEU A 47 9.12 -2.29 22.89
N PRO A 48 9.46 -2.56 24.17
CA PRO A 48 10.82 -2.43 24.66
C PRO A 48 11.79 -3.16 23.73
N SER A 49 13.00 -2.60 23.61
CA SER A 49 14.05 -3.15 22.76
C SER A 49 14.17 -4.66 23.00
N PRO A 50 14.22 -5.48 21.94
CA PRO A 50 14.28 -6.92 22.11
C PRO A 50 15.42 -7.31 23.04
N VAL A 51 15.20 -8.33 23.85
CA VAL A 51 16.22 -8.87 24.75
C VAL A 51 17.49 -9.13 23.92
N PRO A 52 18.66 -8.61 24.32
CA PRO A 52 19.89 -8.79 23.57
C PRO A 52 20.13 -10.27 23.29
N GLY A 53 20.11 -10.66 22.01
CA GLY A 53 20.40 -12.02 21.55
C GLY A 53 19.24 -12.78 20.90
N SER A 54 17.98 -12.34 21.05
CA SER A 54 16.86 -12.97 20.33
C SER A 54 16.76 -12.41 18.91
N PRO A 55 16.82 -13.25 17.85
CA PRO A 55 16.67 -12.78 16.49
C PRO A 55 15.25 -12.24 16.28
N ILE A 56 15.13 -11.01 15.77
CA ILE A 56 13.84 -10.47 15.34
C ILE A 56 13.43 -11.21 14.07
N THR A 57 12.33 -11.95 14.12
CA THR A 57 11.77 -12.68 12.98
C THR A 57 10.57 -11.95 12.43
N PHE A 58 10.47 -11.96 11.10
CA PHE A 58 9.36 -11.36 10.35
C PHE A 58 8.68 -12.42 9.49
N THR A 59 7.35 -12.39 9.45
CA THR A 59 6.55 -13.16 8.51
C THR A 59 5.92 -12.22 7.50
N HIS A 60 5.77 -12.68 6.25
CA HIS A 60 5.23 -11.87 5.16
C HIS A 60 4.00 -12.53 4.59
N ARG A 61 2.87 -11.83 4.58
CA ARG A 61 1.59 -12.34 4.07
C ARG A 61 0.70 -11.23 3.57
N LYS A 62 -0.35 -11.61 2.84
CA LYS A 62 -1.43 -10.67 2.52
C LYS A 62 -2.18 -10.29 3.79
N PRO A 63 -2.55 -9.01 3.95
CA PRO A 63 -3.28 -8.57 5.12
C PRO A 63 -4.74 -9.07 5.09
N THR A 64 -5.30 -9.35 6.26
CA THR A 64 -6.75 -9.52 6.45
C THR A 64 -7.45 -8.15 6.47
N SER A 65 -8.78 -8.12 6.39
CA SER A 65 -9.56 -6.87 6.45
C SER A 65 -9.30 -6.07 7.73
N LEU A 66 -9.11 -6.75 8.86
CA LEU A 66 -8.76 -6.10 10.13
C LEU A 66 -7.37 -5.44 10.07
N GLU A 67 -6.40 -6.14 9.50
CA GLU A 67 -5.01 -5.69 9.38
C GLU A 67 -4.85 -4.54 8.40
N LEU A 68 -5.67 -4.52 7.33
CA LEU A 68 -5.81 -3.37 6.45
C LEU A 68 -6.29 -2.13 7.23
N GLY A 69 -7.20 -2.31 8.19
CA GLY A 69 -7.63 -1.25 9.09
C GLY A 69 -6.48 -0.67 9.92
N TYR A 70 -5.63 -1.54 10.51
CA TYR A 70 -4.43 -1.10 11.23
C TYR A 70 -3.45 -0.36 10.33
N LEU A 71 -3.17 -0.91 9.14
CA LEU A 71 -2.29 -0.33 8.15
C LEU A 71 -2.77 1.08 7.75
N TYR A 72 -4.03 1.20 7.35
CA TYR A 72 -4.64 2.48 6.99
C TYR A 72 -4.50 3.51 8.11
N LYS A 73 -4.78 3.11 9.35
CA LYS A 73 -4.74 4.02 10.49
C LYS A 73 -3.34 4.60 10.70
N TRP A 74 -2.30 3.78 10.69
CA TRP A 74 -0.96 4.31 10.94
C TRP A 74 -0.41 5.06 9.73
N LEU A 75 -0.75 4.68 8.49
CA LEU A 75 -0.39 5.48 7.30
C LEU A 75 -1.00 6.88 7.37
N HIS A 76 -2.26 6.96 7.77
CA HIS A 76 -2.95 8.23 7.95
C HIS A 76 -2.30 9.10 9.05
N LEU A 77 -1.90 8.50 10.17
CA LEU A 77 -1.19 9.21 11.24
C LEU A 77 0.22 9.67 10.81
N ASP A 78 0.94 8.84 10.05
CA ASP A 78 2.27 9.18 9.52
C ASP A 78 2.16 10.34 8.51
N GLU A 79 1.10 10.37 7.68
CA GLU A 79 0.80 11.47 6.76
C GLU A 79 0.49 12.78 7.52
N LEU A 80 -0.35 12.74 8.55
CA LEU A 80 -0.64 13.90 9.39
C LEU A 80 0.60 14.45 10.11
N SER A 81 1.56 13.59 10.44
CA SER A 81 2.80 13.96 11.13
C SER A 81 3.80 14.68 10.21
N HIS A 82 3.60 14.66 8.90
CA HIS A 82 4.48 15.30 7.91
C HIS A 82 3.69 16.28 7.02
N PRO A 83 3.23 17.42 7.57
CA PRO A 83 2.42 18.37 6.82
C PRO A 83 3.19 18.99 5.64
N PRO A 84 2.48 19.50 4.62
CA PRO A 84 3.07 20.07 3.41
C PRO A 84 4.11 21.17 3.70
N PRO A 85 5.10 21.39 2.80
CA PRO A 85 5.03 21.14 1.36
C PRO A 85 5.82 19.88 0.98
N ASN A 86 5.21 18.70 1.16
CA ASN A 86 5.75 17.49 0.58
C ASN A 86 5.05 17.26 -0.78
N PRO A 87 5.71 17.49 -1.92
CA PRO A 87 5.09 17.47 -3.24
C PRO A 87 4.60 16.08 -3.66
N ALA A 88 4.99 15.03 -2.95
CA ALA A 88 4.43 13.69 -3.10
C ALA A 88 3.78 13.29 -1.76
N PRO A 89 2.47 12.96 -1.71
CA PRO A 89 1.94 12.29 -0.53
C PRO A 89 2.79 11.04 -0.27
N TYR A 90 3.31 10.90 0.95
CA TYR A 90 4.28 9.84 1.33
C TYR A 90 3.81 8.44 0.94
N TYR A 91 2.49 8.27 0.94
CA TYR A 91 1.80 7.10 0.45
C TYR A 91 0.83 7.60 -0.62
N SER A 92 0.90 7.04 -1.83
CA SER A 92 0.00 7.49 -2.89
C SER A 92 -1.44 7.29 -2.42
N ARG A 93 -2.30 8.27 -2.71
CA ARG A 93 -3.73 8.19 -2.40
C ARG A 93 -4.33 6.86 -2.87
N ALA A 94 -3.82 6.29 -3.96
CA ALA A 94 -4.19 4.97 -4.47
C ALA A 94 -3.90 3.80 -3.52
N VAL A 95 -2.80 3.81 -2.75
CA VAL A 95 -2.52 2.80 -1.71
C VAL A 95 -3.56 2.88 -0.59
N LEU A 96 -3.90 4.10 -0.15
CA LEU A 96 -4.91 4.35 0.87
C LEU A 96 -6.32 4.02 0.38
N THR A 97 -6.68 4.43 -0.83
CA THR A 97 -8.00 4.18 -1.44
C THR A 97 -8.20 2.70 -1.78
N GLY A 98 -7.17 2.00 -2.28
CA GLY A 98 -7.24 0.56 -2.56
C GLY A 98 -7.33 -0.30 -1.31
N ALA A 99 -6.67 0.11 -0.20
CA ALA A 99 -6.83 -0.54 1.09
C ALA A 99 -8.24 -0.38 1.66
N LEU A 100 -8.87 0.80 1.47
CA LEU A 100 -10.25 1.08 1.91
C LEU A 100 -11.31 0.36 1.07
N GLN A 101 -11.14 0.31 -0.25
CA GLN A 101 -12.12 -0.30 -1.16
C GLN A 101 -12.21 -1.83 -1.03
N HIS A 102 -11.22 -2.52 -0.46
CA HIS A 102 -11.29 -3.98 -0.24
C HIS A 102 -11.91 -4.38 1.11
N VAL A 103 -12.03 -3.44 2.04
CA VAL A 103 -12.89 -3.67 3.22
C VAL A 103 -14.38 -3.66 2.81
N HIS A 104 -14.67 -3.07 1.64
CA HIS A 104 -15.95 -3.13 0.97
C HIS A 104 -16.03 -4.31 -0.01
N GLU A 105 -16.89 -5.29 0.27
CA GLU A 105 -17.37 -6.24 -0.75
C GLU A 105 -18.53 -5.63 -1.57
N THR A 106 -18.46 -4.36 -1.96
CA THR A 106 -19.48 -3.74 -2.82
C THR A 106 -18.95 -3.54 -4.25
N PRO A 107 -19.64 -4.06 -5.29
CA PRO A 107 -19.27 -3.80 -6.68
C PRO A 107 -19.60 -2.34 -7.01
N CYS A 108 -18.58 -1.48 -7.04
CA CYS A 108 -18.75 -0.07 -7.37
C CYS A 108 -19.10 0.09 -8.87
N SER A 109 -20.23 0.73 -9.16
CA SER A 109 -20.82 0.93 -10.49
C SER A 109 -20.25 2.16 -11.25
N VAL A 110 -19.23 2.83 -10.71
CA VAL A 110 -18.63 4.02 -11.33
C VAL A 110 -17.49 3.60 -12.28
N PRO A 111 -17.55 3.96 -13.59
CA PRO A 111 -16.47 3.67 -14.52
C PRO A 111 -15.36 4.73 -14.36
N CYS A 112 -14.63 4.67 -13.25
CA CYS A 112 -13.47 5.53 -13.00
C CYS A 112 -12.38 4.72 -12.29
N LEU A 113 -11.23 4.60 -12.97
CA LEU A 113 -10.02 3.85 -12.59
C LEU A 113 -10.19 2.32 -12.61
N ARG A 114 -9.21 1.66 -13.25
CA ARG A 114 -9.10 0.20 -13.39
C ARG A 114 -9.40 -0.49 -12.05
N SER A 115 -10.27 -1.50 -12.09
CA SER A 115 -10.82 -2.27 -10.97
C SER A 115 -9.97 -2.26 -9.67
N PRO A 116 -10.51 -1.78 -8.54
CA PRO A 116 -9.80 -1.72 -7.27
C PRO A 116 -9.50 -3.09 -6.64
N PHE A 117 -10.11 -4.17 -7.15
CA PHE A 117 -9.78 -5.55 -6.77
C PHE A 117 -8.31 -5.92 -7.04
N HIS A 118 -7.61 -5.20 -7.93
CA HIS A 118 -6.22 -5.52 -8.26
C HIS A 118 -5.19 -5.10 -7.20
N LEU A 119 -5.50 -4.18 -6.28
CA LEU A 119 -4.50 -3.69 -5.33
C LEU A 119 -4.23 -4.69 -4.18
N CYS A 120 -5.24 -5.39 -3.69
CA CYS A 120 -5.04 -6.36 -2.58
C CYS A 120 -4.40 -7.68 -3.02
N THR A 121 -4.43 -8.00 -4.32
CA THR A 121 -3.61 -9.11 -4.82
C THR A 121 -2.12 -8.78 -4.81
N ARG A 122 -1.78 -7.48 -4.84
CA ARG A 122 -0.43 -6.92 -4.95
C ARG A 122 0.12 -6.39 -3.62
N LEU A 123 -0.68 -6.34 -2.56
CA LEU A 123 -0.26 -5.85 -1.24
C LEU A 123 0.21 -7.00 -0.34
N PHE A 124 1.40 -6.86 0.22
CA PHE A 124 1.92 -7.73 1.27
C PHE A 124 2.33 -6.88 2.48
N CYS A 125 2.15 -7.46 3.67
CA CYS A 125 2.57 -6.86 4.92
C CYS A 125 3.60 -7.77 5.61
N SER A 126 4.47 -7.14 6.39
CA SER A 126 5.37 -7.81 7.30
C SER A 126 4.85 -7.71 8.73
N TYR A 127 4.95 -8.80 9.47
CA TYR A 127 4.47 -8.94 10.84
C TYR A 127 5.63 -9.42 11.70
N ARG A 128 5.79 -8.81 12.87
CA ARG A 128 6.81 -9.22 13.84
C ARG A 128 6.22 -10.29 14.75
N SER A 129 6.96 -11.38 14.97
CA SER A 129 6.42 -12.57 15.65
C SER A 129 5.92 -12.33 17.08
N ASP A 130 6.42 -11.29 17.76
CA ASP A 130 6.07 -10.88 19.12
C ASP A 130 4.96 -9.81 19.18
N MET A 131 4.45 -9.35 18.04
CA MET A 131 3.45 -8.28 17.95
C MET A 131 2.07 -8.72 17.49
N GLY A 132 1.89 -10.03 17.29
CA GLY A 132 0.67 -10.58 16.72
C GLY A 132 0.41 -10.02 15.32
N ASP A 133 -0.85 -9.69 15.04
CA ASP A 133 -1.31 -9.33 13.68
C ASP A 133 -1.13 -7.84 13.34
N PHE A 134 -0.28 -7.10 14.04
CA PHE A 134 -0.02 -5.71 13.68
C PHE A 134 0.97 -5.59 12.51
N PRO A 135 0.60 -5.00 11.35
CA PRO A 135 1.49 -4.86 10.21
C PRO A 135 2.55 -3.76 10.45
N VAL A 136 3.82 -4.16 10.56
CA VAL A 136 4.94 -3.24 10.85
C VAL A 136 5.53 -2.59 9.60
N SER A 137 5.41 -3.25 8.44
CA SER A 137 5.77 -2.71 7.14
C SER A 137 4.87 -3.27 6.06
N PHE A 138 4.77 -2.59 4.92
CA PHE A 138 3.98 -3.05 3.79
C PHE A 138 4.74 -2.85 2.49
N VAL A 139 4.35 -3.59 1.47
CA VAL A 139 4.83 -3.46 0.10
C VAL A 139 3.67 -3.63 -0.88
N VAL A 140 3.61 -2.76 -1.87
CA VAL A 140 2.71 -2.88 -3.02
C VAL A 140 3.58 -3.28 -4.21
N LEU A 141 3.24 -4.38 -4.85
CA LEU A 141 3.94 -4.87 -6.04
C LEU A 141 3.41 -4.19 -7.29
N LYS A 142 4.15 -4.19 -8.40
CA LYS A 142 3.71 -3.79 -9.74
C LYS A 142 2.78 -4.86 -10.34
N GLU A 143 2.26 -4.62 -11.55
CA GLU A 143 1.36 -5.55 -12.24
C GLU A 143 2.02 -6.91 -12.55
N ASP A 144 3.35 -6.94 -12.65
CA ASP A 144 4.15 -8.17 -12.80
C ASP A 144 4.09 -9.11 -11.57
N GLY A 145 3.57 -8.63 -10.44
CA GLY A 145 3.39 -9.41 -9.23
C GLY A 145 4.67 -9.74 -8.48
N TYR A 146 5.80 -9.06 -8.76
CA TYR A 146 7.04 -9.22 -8.01
C TYR A 146 7.89 -7.95 -7.87
N SER A 147 7.79 -6.97 -8.79
CA SER A 147 8.55 -5.71 -8.67
C SER A 147 7.89 -4.78 -7.65
N ILE A 148 8.68 -4.02 -6.89
CA ILE A 148 8.13 -3.09 -5.89
C ILE A 148 7.64 -1.81 -6.57
N ASP A 149 6.39 -1.45 -6.29
CA ASP A 149 5.79 -0.18 -6.67
C ASP A 149 5.90 0.82 -5.51
N ALA A 150 5.52 0.39 -4.30
CA ALA A 150 5.64 1.18 -3.08
C ALA A 150 6.04 0.30 -1.89
N ILE A 151 6.78 0.88 -0.95
CA ILE A 151 7.15 0.22 0.31
C ILE A 151 7.16 1.24 1.44
N GLY A 152 6.69 0.84 2.61
CA GLY A 152 6.72 1.69 3.80
C GLY A 152 6.89 0.88 5.08
N THR A 153 7.34 1.56 6.13
CA THR A 153 7.52 0.98 7.46
C THR A 153 6.96 1.95 8.48
N TYR A 154 6.19 1.42 9.42
CA TYR A 154 5.66 2.23 10.51
C TYR A 154 6.81 2.92 11.24
N SER A 155 6.69 4.23 11.46
CA SER A 155 7.79 5.09 11.91
C SER A 155 8.48 4.57 13.17
N SER A 156 7.70 4.07 14.14
CA SER A 156 8.16 3.43 15.38
C SER A 156 8.96 2.13 15.18
N PHE A 157 8.94 1.54 13.98
CA PHE A 157 9.61 0.27 13.63
C PHE A 157 10.70 0.45 12.56
N ARG A 158 11.04 1.69 12.21
CA ARG A 158 12.19 1.96 11.33
C ARG A 158 13.48 1.47 12.01
N GLY A 159 14.39 0.92 11.21
CA GLY A 159 15.66 0.37 11.70
C GLY A 159 15.58 -1.05 12.29
N THR A 160 14.39 -1.64 12.42
CA THR A 160 14.21 -3.01 12.93
C THR A 160 14.53 -4.11 11.91
N GLY A 161 14.68 -3.75 10.64
CA GLY A 161 14.89 -4.70 9.55
C GLY A 161 13.62 -5.20 8.85
N ALA A 162 12.42 -4.76 9.27
CA ALA A 162 11.15 -5.18 8.66
C ALA A 162 11.10 -4.97 7.13
N ALA A 163 11.34 -3.74 6.67
CA ALA A 163 11.41 -3.44 5.22
C ALA A 163 12.50 -4.23 4.51
N LYS A 164 13.67 -4.44 5.13
CA LYS A 164 14.74 -5.24 4.53
C LYS A 164 14.26 -6.67 4.27
N SER A 165 13.67 -7.30 5.28
CA SER A 165 13.15 -8.66 5.17
C SER A 165 12.05 -8.77 4.10
N LEU A 166 11.18 -7.76 4.01
CA LEU A 166 10.12 -7.71 3.01
C LEU A 166 10.66 -7.53 1.58
N VAL A 167 11.70 -6.70 1.38
CA VAL A 167 12.40 -6.56 0.08
C VAL A 167 13.06 -7.88 -0.33
N GLU A 168 13.71 -8.58 0.59
CA GLU A 168 14.32 -9.89 0.32
C GLU A 168 13.27 -10.92 -0.11
N TYR A 169 12.09 -10.90 0.52
CA TYR A 169 10.95 -11.71 0.09
C TYR A 169 10.51 -11.39 -1.35
N CYS A 170 10.37 -10.11 -1.71
CA CYS A 170 10.01 -9.71 -3.09
C CYS A 170 11.08 -10.11 -4.12
N ILE A 171 12.37 -9.97 -3.78
CA ILE A 171 13.46 -10.41 -4.66
C ILE A 171 13.40 -11.92 -4.88
N ASN A 172 13.14 -12.72 -3.84
CA ASN A 172 13.01 -14.16 -3.99
C ASN A 172 11.83 -14.52 -4.91
N LEU A 173 10.69 -13.85 -4.77
CA LEU A 173 9.56 -14.01 -5.71
C LEU A 173 9.96 -13.69 -7.15
N ALA A 174 10.77 -12.64 -7.36
CA ALA A 174 11.24 -12.27 -8.70
C ALA A 174 12.21 -13.31 -9.28
N VAL A 175 13.13 -13.85 -8.48
CA VAL A 175 14.05 -14.92 -8.89
C VAL A 175 13.27 -16.17 -9.33
N GLU A 176 12.17 -16.48 -8.66
CA GLU A 176 11.32 -17.63 -8.99
C GLU A 176 10.46 -17.42 -10.24
N ARG A 177 10.07 -16.18 -10.54
CA ARG A 177 9.00 -15.86 -11.52
C ARG A 177 9.46 -15.09 -12.75
N SER A 178 10.61 -14.45 -12.70
CA SER A 178 11.16 -13.63 -13.77
C SER A 178 12.37 -14.31 -14.41
N ASP A 179 12.62 -14.03 -15.68
CA ASP A 179 13.87 -14.39 -16.38
C ASP A 179 14.90 -13.26 -16.38
N GLU A 180 14.61 -12.15 -15.70
CA GLU A 180 15.51 -11.00 -15.62
C GLU A 180 16.74 -11.27 -14.74
N GLU A 181 17.89 -10.74 -15.17
CA GLU A 181 19.16 -10.82 -14.42
C GLU A 181 19.29 -9.74 -13.35
N TYR A 182 18.38 -8.76 -13.34
CA TYR A 182 18.38 -7.64 -12.42
C TYR A 182 16.98 -7.39 -11.87
N TYR A 183 16.94 -6.79 -10.69
CA TYR A 183 15.74 -6.34 -10.02
C TYR A 183 15.78 -4.81 -9.93
N GLU A 184 14.89 -4.12 -10.65
CA GLU A 184 14.83 -2.65 -10.71
C GLU A 184 13.74 -2.08 -9.78
N ILE A 185 14.06 -0.98 -9.11
CA ILE A 185 13.11 -0.20 -8.29
C ILE A 185 13.27 1.29 -8.57
N ASP A 186 12.19 2.06 -8.41
CA ASP A 186 12.19 3.52 -8.55
C ASP A 186 12.26 4.16 -7.14
N SER A 187 13.48 4.33 -6.61
CA SER A 187 13.71 4.79 -5.23
C SER A 187 13.41 6.28 -5.07
N LEU A 188 12.70 6.68 -4.01
CA LEU A 188 12.77 8.07 -3.52
C LEU A 188 14.22 8.46 -3.23
N ILE A 189 14.62 9.70 -3.53
CA ILE A 189 15.98 10.19 -3.27
C ILE A 189 16.36 10.05 -1.78
N SER A 190 15.42 10.31 -0.87
CA SER A 190 15.58 10.16 0.57
C SER A 190 15.86 8.71 1.02
N SER A 191 15.47 7.72 0.21
CA SER A 191 15.59 6.29 0.52
C SER A 191 16.81 5.62 -0.13
N ILE A 192 17.63 6.34 -0.92
CA ILE A 192 18.77 5.74 -1.64
C ILE A 192 19.74 4.99 -0.71
N LEU A 193 20.01 5.53 0.49
CA LEU A 193 20.91 4.88 1.45
C LEU A 193 20.36 3.55 1.97
N PHE A 194 19.03 3.44 2.11
CA PHE A 194 18.38 2.18 2.48
C PHE A 194 18.61 1.13 1.38
N TRP A 195 18.35 1.48 0.11
CA TRP A 195 18.52 0.54 -1.01
C TRP A 195 19.98 0.15 -1.25
N ARG A 196 20.93 1.08 -1.11
CA ARG A 196 22.37 0.77 -1.20
C ARG A 196 22.81 -0.27 -0.17
N LYS A 197 22.29 -0.19 1.07
CA LYS A 197 22.57 -1.21 2.11
C LYS A 197 22.04 -2.60 1.75
N LEU A 198 21.08 -2.68 0.83
CA LEU A 198 20.55 -3.94 0.30
C LEU A 198 21.27 -4.41 -0.97
N GLY A 199 22.30 -3.69 -1.42
CA GLY A 199 23.09 -4.02 -2.61
C GLY A 199 22.51 -3.50 -3.92
N PHE A 200 21.61 -2.51 -3.87
CA PHE A 200 21.16 -1.82 -5.07
C PHE A 200 22.14 -0.70 -5.47
N GLU A 201 22.32 -0.55 -6.78
CA GLU A 201 23.13 0.49 -7.39
C GLU A 201 22.25 1.44 -8.20
N VAL A 202 22.65 2.71 -8.29
CA VAL A 202 21.92 3.70 -9.09
C VAL A 202 22.11 3.38 -10.57
N VAL A 203 21.02 3.35 -11.33
CA VAL A 203 21.09 3.16 -12.78
C VAL A 203 21.75 4.40 -13.42
N PRO A 204 22.82 4.24 -14.23
CA PRO A 204 23.49 5.36 -14.86
C PRO A 204 22.55 6.19 -15.73
N ALA A 205 22.69 7.53 -15.73
CA ALA A 205 21.78 8.43 -16.44
C ALA A 205 21.61 8.13 -17.94
N ARG A 206 22.66 7.60 -18.59
CA ARG A 206 22.64 7.18 -20.00
C ARG A 206 21.73 5.98 -20.28
N GLU A 207 21.43 5.18 -19.27
CA GLU A 207 20.57 4.00 -19.33
C GLU A 207 19.11 4.35 -18.96
N ILE A 208 18.84 5.59 -18.52
CA ILE A 208 17.50 6.03 -18.14
C ILE A 208 16.72 6.44 -19.38
N VAL A 209 15.56 5.83 -19.58
CA VAL A 209 14.64 6.14 -20.69
C VAL A 209 14.14 7.58 -20.55
N LYS A 210 14.07 8.32 -21.66
CA LYS A 210 13.66 9.75 -21.67
C LYS A 210 12.32 10.02 -20.98
N SER A 211 11.39 9.07 -21.02
CA SER A 211 10.08 9.17 -20.34
C SER A 211 10.20 9.32 -18.82
N LYS A 212 11.21 8.70 -18.20
CA LYS A 212 11.44 8.75 -16.74
C LYS A 212 12.16 10.02 -16.29
N LEU A 213 12.62 10.88 -17.20
CA LEU A 213 13.43 12.07 -16.85
C LEU A 213 12.69 13.06 -15.94
N LYS A 214 11.37 13.20 -16.08
CA LYS A 214 10.57 14.10 -15.22
C LYS A 214 10.45 13.58 -13.79
N GLU A 215 10.46 12.26 -13.61
CA GLU A 215 10.35 11.62 -12.29
C GLU A 215 11.67 11.68 -11.51
N LEU A 216 12.78 12.02 -12.18
CA LEU A 216 14.11 12.14 -11.56
C LEU A 216 14.24 13.25 -10.53
N GLU A 217 13.29 14.18 -10.47
CA GLU A 217 13.22 15.20 -9.42
C GLU A 217 13.05 14.58 -8.04
N TYR A 218 12.32 13.47 -7.94
CA TYR A 218 11.96 12.83 -6.66
C TYR A 218 12.42 11.38 -6.55
N HIS A 219 12.52 10.70 -7.69
CA HIS A 219 12.89 9.29 -7.78
C HIS A 219 14.23 9.08 -8.47
N ARG A 220 14.89 7.97 -8.18
CA ARG A 220 16.08 7.49 -8.87
C ARG A 220 15.93 5.99 -9.13
N PRO A 221 15.98 5.54 -10.40
CA PRO A 221 15.98 4.13 -10.69
C PRO A 221 17.25 3.49 -10.13
N MET A 222 17.07 2.36 -9.45
CA MET A 222 18.15 1.57 -8.87
C MET A 222 17.96 0.10 -9.23
N ARG A 223 19.07 -0.62 -9.45
CA ARG A 223 19.04 -2.04 -9.82
C ARG A 223 19.91 -2.87 -8.89
N LYS A 224 19.54 -4.13 -8.72
CA LYS A 224 20.33 -5.15 -8.03
C LYS A 224 20.43 -6.38 -8.92
N ILE A 225 21.63 -6.94 -9.08
CA ILE A 225 21.81 -8.20 -9.81
C ILE A 225 21.17 -9.32 -9.02
N ILE A 226 20.31 -10.10 -9.66
CA ILE A 226 19.67 -11.29 -9.10
C ILE A 226 20.14 -12.51 -9.91
N LYS A 227 20.73 -13.50 -9.23
CA LYS A 227 21.18 -14.74 -9.88
C LYS A 227 20.14 -15.81 -9.63
N LYS A 228 19.63 -16.46 -10.69
CA LYS A 228 18.93 -17.74 -10.53
C LYS A 228 19.90 -18.76 -9.92
N LYS A 229 19.42 -19.47 -8.91
CA LYS A 229 20.14 -20.60 -8.33
C LYS A 229 20.15 -21.77 -9.30
#